data_AF-A0A8J2PNN4-F1
#
_entry.id   AF-A0A8J2PNN4-F1
#
_cell.length_a   1.000
_cell.length_b   1.000
_cell.length_c   1.000
_cell.angle_alpha   90.00
_cell.angle_beta   90.00
_cell.angle_gamma   90.00
#
_symmetry.space_group_name_H-M   'P 1'
#
loop_
_entity.id
_entity.type
_entity.pdbx_description
1 polymer ?
#
loop_
_entity_poly.entity_id
_entity_poly.type
_entity_poly.pdbx_seq_one_letter_code
_entity_poly.pdbx_strand_id
1 'polypeptide(L)'
;QVLPWTTHGFDDREFYDWYGNEGFIKGPHTFSVRSKTNSTNPNIPRMICNVQLHEFGSETDFHMSNDYISAYPTFDRYGDKTFRPTNAGCLMKNMTHDSFCPVCREGIWYQFLERISLIDSVVISPGSAPRNVTLNTLKLGALRASGNEVEGERLKVRWSRDGQDQIKLRNKFSIQADSGSWNISVELVTPEIR
;
A
#
# COMPACT_ATOMS: atom_id res chain seq x y z
N GLN A 1 17.74 4.37 36.30
CA GLN A 1 18.47 3.23 35.70
C GLN A 1 19.32 3.75 34.56
N VAL A 2 20.54 3.24 34.36
CA VAL A 2 21.35 3.59 33.18
C VAL A 2 20.87 2.73 32.01
N LEU A 3 20.40 3.37 30.94
CA LEU A 3 19.89 2.66 29.77
C LEU A 3 21.07 2.17 28.90
N PRO A 4 21.01 0.96 28.33
CA PRO A 4 22.04 0.42 27.45
C PRO A 4 21.97 1.05 26.05
N TRP A 5 22.46 2.28 25.92
CA TRP A 5 22.51 3.00 24.65
C TRP A 5 23.45 2.33 23.64
N THR A 6 23.02 2.23 22.39
CA THR A 6 23.87 1.93 21.25
C THR A 6 24.27 3.23 20.56
N THR A 7 25.52 3.31 20.12
CA THR A 7 26.05 4.51 19.45
C THR A 7 26.42 4.17 18.02
N HIS A 8 26.05 5.04 17.10
CA HIS A 8 26.38 4.93 15.68
C HIS A 8 26.64 6.34 15.12
N GLY A 9 27.51 6.47 14.13
CA GLY A 9 27.93 7.76 13.60
C GLY A 9 29.45 7.87 13.41
N PHE A 10 29.92 9.10 13.20
CA PHE A 10 31.33 9.46 13.03
C PHE A 10 31.71 10.54 14.05
N ASP A 11 33.00 10.88 14.14
CA ASP A 11 33.53 11.87 15.10
C ASP A 11 32.83 13.26 15.02
N ASP A 12 32.18 13.59 13.90
CA ASP A 12 31.45 14.85 13.71
C ASP A 12 29.97 14.78 14.10
N ARG A 13 29.36 13.59 14.06
CA ARG A 13 27.93 13.34 14.32
C ARG A 13 27.72 11.97 14.93
N GLU A 14 27.33 11.98 16.19
CA GLU A 14 27.01 10.77 16.94
C GLU A 14 25.50 10.70 17.19
N PHE A 15 24.96 9.51 16.99
CA PHE A 15 23.58 9.17 17.26
C PHE A 15 23.55 8.11 18.35
N TYR A 16 22.63 8.27 19.29
CA TYR A 16 22.49 7.42 20.46
C TYR A 16 21.07 6.91 20.50
N ASP A 17 20.90 5.60 20.32
CA ASP A 17 19.61 4.95 20.33
C ASP A 17 19.50 3.99 21.51
N TRP A 18 18.30 3.87 22.04
CA TRP A 18 17.94 2.85 23.00
C TRP A 18 16.51 2.40 22.72
N TYR A 19 16.31 1.08 22.76
CA TYR A 19 14.99 0.48 22.64
C TYR A 19 14.76 -0.48 23.81
N GLY A 20 13.57 -0.41 24.39
CA GLY A 20 13.12 -1.27 25.47
C GLY A 20 11.76 -1.88 25.14
N ASN A 21 11.51 -3.09 25.63
CA ASN A 21 10.21 -3.76 25.50
C ASN A 21 9.24 -3.39 26.63
N GLU A 22 9.73 -2.72 27.67
CA GLU A 22 8.95 -2.31 28.83
C GLU A 22 8.86 -0.79 28.86
N GLY A 23 7.64 -0.30 29.12
CA GLY A 23 7.38 1.13 29.32
C GLY A 23 7.93 1.63 30.65
N PHE A 24 7.93 2.95 30.82
CA PHE A 24 8.29 3.53 32.09
C PHE A 24 7.15 3.37 33.08
N ILE A 25 7.49 3.30 34.37
CA ILE A 25 6.46 3.37 35.42
C ILE A 25 5.69 4.69 35.32
N LYS A 26 4.40 4.66 35.62
CA LYS A 26 3.59 5.89 35.65
C LYS A 26 4.19 6.90 36.63
N GLY A 27 4.49 8.10 36.16
CA GLY A 27 5.00 9.18 37.00
C GLY A 27 5.91 10.14 36.24
N PRO A 28 6.42 11.17 36.94
CA PRO A 28 7.40 12.08 36.37
C PRO A 28 8.75 11.39 36.20
N HIS A 29 9.35 11.56 35.03
CA HIS A 29 10.70 11.07 34.72
C HIS A 29 11.64 12.23 34.45
N THR A 30 12.91 12.09 34.81
CA THR A 30 13.95 13.07 34.49
C THR A 30 14.97 12.42 33.57
N PHE A 31 15.02 12.88 32.32
CA PHE A 31 16.08 12.56 31.39
C PHE A 31 17.23 13.56 31.56
N SER A 32 18.45 13.07 31.77
CA SER A 32 19.63 13.93 31.90
C SER A 32 20.77 13.38 31.05
N VAL A 33 21.34 14.26 30.22
CA VAL A 33 22.53 13.97 29.43
C VAL A 33 23.71 14.63 30.13
N ARG A 34 24.76 13.85 30.40
CA ARG A 34 25.98 14.35 31.05
C ARG A 34 27.19 13.94 30.24
N SER A 35 28.08 14.89 30.00
CA SER A 35 29.36 14.58 29.38
C SER A 35 30.28 13.89 30.38
N LYS A 36 30.83 12.73 30.00
CA LYS A 36 31.77 11.97 30.84
C LYS A 36 33.19 12.52 30.78
N THR A 37 33.49 13.33 29.77
CA THR A 37 34.82 13.89 29.51
C THR A 37 34.75 15.40 29.39
N ASN A 38 35.86 16.07 29.66
CA ASN A 38 35.99 17.49 29.38
C ASN A 38 35.98 17.75 27.88
N SER A 39 35.61 18.98 27.47
CA SER A 39 35.72 19.38 26.07
C SER A 39 37.17 19.30 25.62
N THR A 40 37.41 18.69 24.45
CA THR A 40 38.72 18.66 23.79
C THR A 40 39.04 19.97 23.07
N ASN A 41 38.02 20.80 22.81
CA ASN A 41 38.19 22.13 22.22
C ASN A 41 37.37 23.15 23.04
N PRO A 42 38.03 24.15 23.67
CA PRO A 42 37.35 25.13 24.52
C PRO A 42 36.40 26.05 23.74
N ASN A 43 36.58 26.18 22.42
CA ASN A 43 35.81 27.10 21.58
C ASN A 43 34.65 26.43 20.83
N ILE A 44 34.55 25.09 20.88
CA ILE A 44 33.47 24.35 20.23
C ILE A 44 32.50 23.87 21.30
N PRO A 45 31.27 24.43 21.38
CA PRO A 45 30.27 23.93 22.31
C PRO A 45 29.81 22.54 21.89
N ARG A 46 29.72 21.62 22.84
CA ARG A 46 29.01 20.34 22.64
C ARG A 46 27.52 20.63 22.65
N MET A 47 26.82 20.25 21.59
CA MET A 47 25.41 20.53 21.42
C MET A 47 24.61 19.24 21.30
N ILE A 48 23.45 19.22 21.94
CA ILE A 48 22.43 18.20 21.70
C ILE A 48 21.51 18.77 20.65
N CYS A 49 21.56 18.23 19.44
CA CYS A 49 20.78 18.76 18.32
C CYS A 49 19.32 18.32 18.36
N ASN A 50 19.04 17.10 18.86
CA ASN A 50 17.71 16.54 18.92
C ASN A 50 17.65 15.47 20.04
N VAL A 51 16.54 15.42 20.76
CA VAL A 51 16.19 14.33 21.67
C VAL A 51 14.78 13.89 21.33
N GLN A 52 14.64 12.61 20.98
CA GLN A 52 13.36 11.99 20.71
C GLN A 52 13.12 10.90 21.75
N LEU A 53 11.97 10.98 22.41
CA LEU A 53 11.50 9.97 23.35
C LEU A 53 10.11 9.55 22.89
N HIS A 54 9.95 8.27 22.60
CA HIS A 54 8.69 7.69 22.20
C HIS A 54 8.34 6.56 23.18
N GLU A 55 7.17 6.67 23.78
CA GLU A 55 6.56 5.61 24.57
C GLU A 55 5.25 5.23 23.88
N PHE A 56 5.14 3.97 23.48
CA PHE A 56 3.95 3.43 22.85
C PHE A 56 3.08 2.74 23.89
N GLY A 57 1.76 2.73 23.66
CA GLY A 57 0.84 1.93 24.48
C GLY A 57 1.08 0.44 24.30
N SER A 58 0.34 -0.37 25.06
CA SER A 58 0.31 -1.82 24.85
C SER A 58 -0.24 -2.17 23.46
N GLU A 59 -0.06 -3.42 23.02
CA GLU A 59 -0.61 -3.89 21.74
C GLU A 59 -2.13 -3.72 21.62
N THR A 60 -2.88 -3.62 22.73
CA THR A 60 -4.32 -3.28 22.72
C THR A 60 -4.60 -1.85 22.24
N ASP A 61 -3.66 -0.94 22.46
CA ASP A 61 -3.83 0.50 22.29
C ASP A 61 -3.07 0.99 21.05
N PHE A 62 -1.90 0.41 20.80
CA PHE A 62 -1.04 0.70 19.67
C PHE A 62 -0.44 -0.60 19.11
N HIS A 63 -0.97 -1.06 18.00
CA HIS A 63 -0.39 -2.20 17.28
C HIS A 63 0.90 -1.78 16.59
N MET A 64 2.05 -2.29 17.06
CA MET A 64 3.34 -1.99 16.43
C MET A 64 3.54 -2.75 15.12
N SER A 65 2.86 -3.88 14.95
CA SER A 65 2.93 -4.72 13.75
C SER A 65 2.58 -3.95 12.47
N ASN A 66 3.39 -4.16 11.44
CA ASN A 66 3.20 -3.55 10.12
C ASN A 66 2.08 -4.21 9.30
N ASP A 67 1.63 -5.40 9.69
CA ASP A 67 0.56 -6.13 9.03
C ASP A 67 -0.84 -5.70 9.50
N TYR A 68 -0.91 -4.93 10.58
CA TYR A 68 -2.15 -4.44 11.13
C TYR A 68 -2.61 -3.16 10.41
N ILE A 69 -3.82 -3.19 9.86
CA ILE A 69 -4.44 -2.02 9.23
C ILE A 69 -5.28 -1.28 10.26
N SER A 70 -4.97 0.00 10.47
CA SER A 70 -5.68 0.89 11.39
C SER A 70 -5.59 2.35 10.94
N ALA A 71 -6.07 3.28 11.76
CA ALA A 71 -5.93 4.71 11.53
C ALA A 71 -4.80 5.28 12.41
N TYR A 72 -3.56 5.04 12.02
CA TYR A 72 -2.41 5.57 12.75
C TYR A 72 -2.34 7.09 12.57
N PRO A 73 -2.23 7.87 13.65
CA PRO A 73 -2.23 9.32 13.54
C PRO A 73 -0.90 9.83 12.96
N THR A 74 -1.00 10.83 12.10
CA THR A 74 0.12 11.61 11.56
C THR A 74 -0.21 13.10 11.69
N PHE A 75 0.78 13.96 11.65
CA PHE A 75 0.58 15.41 11.69
C PHE A 75 1.23 16.03 10.47
N ASP A 76 0.52 16.95 9.82
CA ASP A 76 1.06 17.68 8.69
C ASP A 76 1.96 18.85 9.15
N ARG A 77 2.45 19.65 8.20
CA ARG A 77 3.32 20.80 8.49
C ARG A 77 2.64 21.92 9.30
N TYR A 78 1.31 21.95 9.32
CA TYR A 78 0.51 22.92 10.05
C TYR A 78 0.09 22.41 11.44
N GLY A 79 0.38 21.15 11.74
CA GLY A 79 -0.01 20.50 12.99
C GLY A 79 -1.40 19.86 12.91
N ASP A 80 -1.99 19.79 11.72
CA ASP A 80 -3.30 19.14 11.53
C ASP A 80 -3.14 17.63 11.55
N LYS A 81 -3.99 16.98 12.35
CA LYS A 81 -4.00 15.53 12.52
C LYS A 81 -4.58 14.87 11.27
N THR A 82 -3.76 14.08 10.62
CA THR A 82 -4.11 13.18 9.52
C THR A 82 -3.97 11.72 9.96
N PHE A 83 -4.33 10.79 9.09
CA PHE A 83 -4.25 9.36 9.38
C PHE A 83 -3.57 8.61 8.24
N ARG A 84 -2.89 7.53 8.61
CA ARG A 84 -2.30 6.57 7.69
C ARG A 84 -2.75 5.14 8.02
N PRO A 85 -2.79 4.23 7.04
CA PRO A 85 -3.33 2.88 7.25
C PRO A 85 -2.44 1.94 8.08
N THR A 86 -1.12 2.14 8.08
CA THR A 86 -0.15 1.25 8.76
C THR A 86 0.88 2.04 9.56
N ASN A 87 1.55 1.37 10.50
CA ASN A 87 2.61 1.98 11.30
C ASN A 87 3.87 2.29 10.47
N ALA A 88 4.54 1.28 9.91
CA ALA A 88 5.69 1.47 9.02
C ALA A 88 5.70 0.51 7.82
N GLY A 89 4.64 -0.28 7.65
CA GLY A 89 4.49 -1.30 6.59
C GLY A 89 4.07 -0.76 5.23
N CYS A 90 4.61 0.40 4.82
CA CYS A 90 4.29 0.97 3.51
C CYS A 90 5.47 1.77 2.98
N LEU A 91 5.80 1.56 1.70
CA LEU A 91 6.79 2.34 0.95
C LEU A 91 6.57 3.86 1.11
N MET A 92 5.32 4.33 1.12
CA MET A 92 4.98 5.76 1.27
C MET A 92 5.34 6.35 2.64
N LYS A 93 5.61 5.50 3.64
CA LYS A 93 6.07 5.93 4.97
C LYS A 93 7.54 5.61 5.20
N ASN A 94 7.96 4.42 4.81
CA ASN A 94 9.32 3.95 4.98
C ASN A 94 9.88 3.59 3.61
N MET A 95 10.77 4.44 3.08
CA MET A 95 11.37 4.25 1.76
C MET A 95 12.29 3.03 1.68
N THR A 96 12.62 2.39 2.83
CA THR A 96 13.33 1.09 2.83
C THR A 96 12.38 -0.10 2.70
N HIS A 97 11.08 0.12 2.82
CA HIS A 97 10.06 -0.90 2.58
C HIS A 97 9.90 -1.10 1.06
N ASP A 98 9.75 -2.33 0.61
CA ASP A 98 9.72 -2.69 -0.83
C ASP A 98 8.32 -2.63 -1.47
N SER A 99 7.29 -2.46 -0.65
CA SER A 99 5.90 -2.65 -1.05
C SER A 99 4.94 -1.62 -0.45
N PHE A 100 3.83 -1.38 -1.17
CA PHE A 100 2.72 -0.56 -0.70
C PHE A 100 1.81 -1.36 0.23
N CYS A 101 1.27 -0.71 1.27
CA CYS A 101 0.27 -1.36 2.12
C CYS A 101 -1.02 -1.65 1.31
N PRO A 102 -1.86 -2.62 1.76
CA PRO A 102 -3.10 -2.99 1.06
C PRO A 102 -3.99 -1.79 0.68
N VAL A 103 -4.20 -0.85 1.59
CA VAL A 103 -5.04 0.33 1.35
C VAL A 103 -4.45 1.26 0.28
N CYS A 104 -3.12 1.44 0.26
CA CYS A 104 -2.46 2.22 -0.79
C CYS A 104 -2.55 1.53 -2.16
N ARG A 105 -2.37 0.20 -2.21
CA ARG A 105 -2.55 -0.57 -3.46
C ARG A 105 -3.95 -0.42 -4.01
N GLU A 106 -4.95 -0.56 -3.16
CA GLU A 106 -6.36 -0.38 -3.52
C GLU A 106 -6.64 1.05 -4.02
N GLY A 107 -6.15 2.08 -3.32
CA GLY A 107 -6.29 3.47 -3.76
C GLY A 107 -5.66 3.74 -5.12
N ILE A 108 -4.51 3.12 -5.41
CA ILE A 108 -3.85 3.17 -6.71
C ILE A 108 -4.72 2.51 -7.79
N TRP A 109 -5.29 1.34 -7.50
CA TRP A 109 -6.21 0.66 -8.41
C TRP A 109 -7.44 1.50 -8.75
N TYR A 110 -8.08 2.14 -7.76
CA TYR A 110 -9.22 3.03 -7.99
C TYR A 110 -8.86 4.20 -8.92
N GLN A 111 -7.72 4.84 -8.68
CA GLN A 111 -7.26 5.96 -9.52
C GLN A 111 -6.94 5.52 -10.96
N PHE A 112 -6.39 4.31 -11.14
CA PHE A 112 -6.13 3.77 -12.47
C PHE A 112 -7.42 3.41 -13.21
N LEU A 113 -8.34 2.70 -12.56
CA LEU A 113 -9.59 2.23 -13.17
C LEU A 113 -10.60 3.36 -13.43
N GLU A 114 -10.44 4.53 -12.79
CA GLU A 114 -11.18 5.74 -13.14
C GLU A 114 -10.83 6.25 -14.55
N ARG A 115 -9.58 6.04 -14.98
CA ARG A 115 -9.04 6.61 -16.22
C ARG A 115 -8.84 5.59 -17.34
N ILE A 116 -8.77 4.31 -16.98
CA ILE A 116 -8.43 3.21 -17.89
C ILE A 116 -9.61 2.25 -17.97
N SER A 117 -10.02 1.92 -19.20
CA SER A 117 -10.99 0.87 -19.47
C SER A 117 -10.34 -0.50 -19.37
N LEU A 118 -11.02 -1.48 -18.75
CA LEU A 118 -10.61 -2.89 -18.77
C LEU A 118 -10.74 -3.51 -20.17
N ILE A 119 -11.57 -2.91 -21.03
CA ILE A 119 -11.76 -3.30 -22.43
C ILE A 119 -10.84 -2.45 -23.30
N ASP A 120 -9.91 -3.09 -23.99
CA ASP A 120 -8.98 -2.42 -24.93
C ASP A 120 -9.64 -2.23 -26.29
N SER A 121 -10.24 -3.30 -26.83
CA SER A 121 -10.94 -3.26 -28.11
C SER A 121 -11.91 -4.42 -28.29
N VAL A 122 -12.87 -4.22 -29.19
CA VAL A 122 -13.79 -5.27 -29.65
C VAL A 122 -13.61 -5.41 -31.16
N VAL A 123 -13.12 -6.56 -31.60
CA VAL A 123 -12.84 -6.86 -33.01
C VAL A 123 -13.94 -7.74 -33.56
N ILE A 124 -14.57 -7.31 -34.65
CA ILE A 124 -15.66 -8.06 -35.31
C ILE A 124 -15.13 -8.53 -36.67
N SER A 125 -15.16 -9.84 -36.90
CA SER A 125 -14.76 -10.43 -38.19
C SER A 125 -15.71 -10.00 -39.32
N PRO A 126 -15.21 -9.68 -40.52
CA PRO A 126 -16.06 -9.39 -41.67
C PRO A 126 -16.87 -10.64 -42.11
N GLY A 127 -18.10 -10.44 -42.60
CA GLY A 127 -18.97 -11.53 -43.09
C GLY A 127 -20.46 -11.33 -42.84
N SER A 128 -21.28 -12.32 -43.17
CA SER A 128 -22.70 -12.40 -42.75
C SER A 128 -22.80 -12.92 -41.31
N ALA A 129 -23.87 -12.57 -40.60
CA ALA A 129 -24.13 -13.13 -39.28
C ALA A 129 -24.36 -14.66 -39.35
N PRO A 130 -23.96 -15.44 -38.34
CA PRO A 130 -23.23 -15.03 -37.13
C PRO A 130 -21.77 -14.63 -37.40
N ARG A 131 -21.29 -13.59 -36.73
CA ARG A 131 -19.91 -13.09 -36.86
C ARG A 131 -19.07 -13.46 -35.64
N ASN A 132 -17.79 -13.72 -35.85
CA ASN A 132 -16.86 -13.87 -34.74
C ASN A 132 -16.57 -12.48 -34.14
N VAL A 133 -16.79 -12.36 -32.83
CA VAL A 133 -16.50 -11.16 -32.06
C VAL A 133 -15.47 -11.52 -31.02
N THR A 134 -14.32 -10.85 -31.07
CA THR A 134 -13.21 -11.03 -30.14
C THR A 134 -13.08 -9.80 -29.25
N LEU A 135 -13.14 -10.02 -27.95
CA LEU A 135 -12.95 -9.04 -26.90
C LEU A 135 -11.49 -9.06 -26.46
N ASN A 136 -10.79 -7.96 -26.67
CA ASN A 136 -9.46 -7.73 -26.13
C ASN A 136 -9.60 -6.91 -24.85
N THR A 137 -9.05 -7.43 -23.75
CA THR A 137 -9.02 -6.77 -22.45
C THR A 137 -7.58 -6.57 -22.02
N LEU A 138 -7.39 -5.71 -21.01
CA LEU A 138 -6.13 -5.65 -20.28
C LEU A 138 -5.72 -7.06 -19.82
N LYS A 139 -4.41 -7.32 -19.87
CA LYS A 139 -3.81 -8.61 -19.51
C LYS A 139 -3.77 -8.79 -17.99
N LEU A 140 -4.95 -9.02 -17.40
CA LEU A 140 -5.17 -9.22 -15.97
C LEU A 140 -5.76 -10.61 -15.69
N GLY A 141 -5.70 -11.05 -14.44
CA GLY A 141 -6.09 -12.38 -14.00
C GLY A 141 -5.33 -13.47 -14.76
N ALA A 142 -6.07 -14.42 -15.32
CA ALA A 142 -5.53 -15.51 -16.12
C ALA A 142 -4.83 -15.07 -17.44
N LEU A 143 -4.94 -13.80 -17.83
CA LEU A 143 -4.31 -13.28 -19.06
C LEU A 143 -2.91 -12.69 -18.79
N ARG A 144 -2.45 -12.67 -17.54
CA ARG A 144 -1.09 -12.22 -17.19
C ARG A 144 -0.03 -13.14 -17.81
N ALA A 145 1.16 -12.58 -18.03
CA ALA A 145 2.31 -13.37 -18.47
C ALA A 145 2.76 -14.32 -17.35
N SER A 146 3.27 -15.50 -17.72
CA SER A 146 3.68 -16.52 -16.76
C SER A 146 4.72 -15.98 -15.76
N GLY A 147 4.50 -16.27 -14.48
CA GLY A 147 5.29 -15.77 -13.35
C GLY A 147 4.76 -14.48 -12.72
N ASN A 148 3.71 -13.86 -13.29
CA ASN A 148 3.09 -12.64 -12.76
C ASN A 148 1.64 -12.85 -12.32
N GLU A 149 1.17 -14.09 -12.24
CA GLU A 149 -0.19 -14.43 -11.83
C GLU A 149 -0.44 -14.01 -10.38
N VAL A 150 -1.62 -13.44 -10.12
CA VAL A 150 -2.08 -13.09 -8.78
C VAL A 150 -3.17 -14.09 -8.37
N GLU A 151 -2.95 -14.81 -7.28
CA GLU A 151 -3.90 -15.82 -6.80
C GLU A 151 -5.27 -15.19 -6.51
N GLY A 152 -6.35 -15.76 -7.04
CA GLY A 152 -7.71 -15.24 -6.87
C GLY A 152 -8.08 -14.07 -7.79
N GLU A 153 -7.14 -13.52 -8.57
CA GLU A 153 -7.43 -12.48 -9.57
C GLU A 153 -8.06 -13.06 -10.84
N ARG A 154 -9.16 -12.46 -11.31
CA ARG A 154 -9.86 -12.85 -12.54
C ARG A 154 -10.69 -11.72 -13.13
N LEU A 155 -10.87 -11.77 -14.45
CA LEU A 155 -11.83 -10.94 -15.16
C LEU A 155 -13.16 -11.68 -15.29
N LYS A 156 -14.26 -11.04 -14.87
CA LYS A 156 -15.62 -11.50 -15.16
C LYS A 156 -16.13 -10.79 -16.40
N VAL A 157 -16.38 -11.54 -17.47
CA VAL A 157 -16.94 -11.00 -18.71
C VAL A 157 -18.41 -11.37 -18.80
N ARG A 158 -19.28 -10.39 -19.04
CA ARG A 158 -20.71 -10.59 -19.30
C ARG A 158 -21.09 -10.00 -20.64
N TRP A 159 -21.88 -10.76 -21.37
CA TRP A 159 -22.43 -10.38 -22.67
C TRP A 159 -23.94 -10.29 -22.52
N SER A 160 -24.55 -9.19 -22.93
CA SER A 160 -26.00 -9.09 -23.03
C SER A 160 -26.41 -8.72 -24.44
N ARG A 161 -27.54 -9.28 -24.88
CA ARG A 161 -28.14 -9.02 -26.18
C ARG A 161 -29.53 -8.46 -25.93
N ASP A 162 -29.81 -7.29 -26.48
CA ASP A 162 -31.10 -6.60 -26.34
C ASP A 162 -31.55 -6.48 -24.86
N GLY A 163 -30.58 -6.23 -23.97
CA GLY A 163 -30.77 -6.14 -22.52
C GLY A 163 -30.80 -7.47 -21.76
N GLN A 164 -30.79 -8.62 -22.45
CA GLN A 164 -30.83 -9.95 -21.82
C GLN A 164 -29.44 -10.57 -21.69
N ASP A 165 -29.07 -10.95 -20.46
CA ASP A 165 -27.78 -11.60 -20.17
C ASP A 165 -27.66 -12.97 -20.85
N GLN A 166 -26.57 -13.16 -21.58
CA GLN A 166 -26.26 -14.39 -22.29
C GLN A 166 -25.38 -15.28 -21.41
N ILE A 167 -26.01 -16.00 -20.48
CA ILE A 167 -25.33 -16.80 -19.44
C ILE A 167 -24.29 -17.78 -20.05
N LYS A 168 -24.61 -18.39 -21.19
CA LYS A 168 -23.73 -19.34 -21.91
C LYS A 168 -22.46 -18.70 -22.49
N LEU A 169 -22.41 -17.38 -22.56
CA LEU A 169 -21.29 -16.59 -23.09
C LEU A 169 -20.45 -15.94 -21.98
N ARG A 170 -20.83 -16.10 -20.71
CA ARG A 170 -20.06 -15.55 -19.58
C ARG A 170 -18.61 -16.04 -19.61
N ASN A 171 -17.68 -15.13 -19.31
CA ASN A 171 -16.24 -15.35 -19.29
C ASN A 171 -15.64 -15.82 -20.64
N LYS A 172 -16.37 -15.69 -21.75
CA LYS A 172 -15.82 -15.91 -23.09
C LYS A 172 -15.25 -14.60 -23.64
N PHE A 173 -14.04 -14.68 -24.20
CA PHE A 173 -13.37 -13.58 -24.89
C PHE A 173 -13.56 -13.64 -26.41
N SER A 174 -14.06 -14.75 -26.95
CA SER A 174 -14.47 -14.86 -28.35
C SER A 174 -15.84 -15.54 -28.43
N ILE A 175 -16.76 -14.93 -29.16
CA ILE A 175 -18.12 -15.45 -29.35
C ILE A 175 -18.53 -15.38 -30.81
N GLN A 176 -19.49 -16.21 -31.19
CA GLN A 176 -20.24 -16.05 -32.44
C GLN A 176 -21.51 -15.26 -32.12
N ALA A 177 -21.61 -14.06 -32.66
CA ALA A 177 -22.72 -13.13 -32.38
C ALA A 177 -23.62 -12.97 -33.61
N ASP A 178 -24.92 -13.15 -33.42
CA ASP A 178 -25.92 -12.80 -34.42
C ASP A 178 -26.15 -11.27 -34.46
N SER A 179 -26.87 -10.82 -35.49
CA SER A 179 -27.35 -9.44 -35.59
C SER A 179 -28.20 -9.04 -34.38
N GLY A 180 -27.96 -7.86 -33.82
CA GLY A 180 -28.70 -7.32 -32.67
C GLY A 180 -27.89 -6.28 -31.90
N SER A 181 -28.46 -5.72 -30.83
CA SER A 181 -27.73 -4.81 -29.95
C SER A 181 -27.02 -5.61 -28.87
N TRP A 182 -25.69 -5.54 -28.86
CA TRP A 182 -24.85 -6.25 -27.89
C TRP A 182 -24.18 -5.27 -26.94
N ASN A 183 -24.24 -5.59 -25.64
CA ASN A 183 -23.48 -4.90 -24.61
C ASN A 183 -22.53 -5.88 -23.94
N ILE A 184 -21.35 -5.37 -23.57
CA ILE A 184 -20.29 -6.14 -22.93
C ILE A 184 -19.90 -5.41 -21.66
N SER A 185 -19.77 -6.14 -20.56
CA SER A 185 -19.17 -5.63 -19.33
C SER A 185 -18.05 -6.53 -18.85
N VAL A 186 -16.99 -5.90 -18.36
CA VAL A 186 -15.82 -6.57 -17.79
C VAL A 186 -15.60 -6.02 -16.40
N GLU A 187 -15.51 -6.91 -15.41
CA GLU A 187 -15.28 -6.59 -14.00
C GLU A 187 -14.01 -7.30 -13.55
N LEU A 188 -13.07 -6.55 -12.95
CA LEU A 188 -11.88 -7.12 -12.31
C LEU A 188 -12.24 -7.57 -10.90
N VAL A 189 -11.94 -8.82 -10.58
CA VAL A 189 -11.97 -9.37 -9.22
C VAL A 189 -10.54 -9.68 -8.84
N THR A 190 -10.05 -9.11 -7.75
CA THR A 190 -8.68 -9.32 -7.27
C THR A 190 -8.68 -9.30 -5.75
N PRO A 191 -7.81 -10.08 -5.06
CA PRO A 191 -7.68 -9.99 -3.61
C PRO A 191 -7.10 -8.64 -3.14
N GLU A 192 -6.50 -7.85 -4.04
CA GLU A 192 -5.87 -6.56 -3.72
C GLU A 192 -6.85 -5.40 -3.58
N ILE A 193 -8.07 -5.54 -4.10
CA ILE A 193 -9.14 -4.53 -4.07
C ILE A 193 -10.33 -5.20 -3.36
N ARG A 194 -10.89 -4.58 -2.32
CA ARG A 194 -11.99 -5.16 -1.54
C ARG A 194 -13.33 -4.51 -1.85
#